data_AF-A0A7X6TX65-F1
#
_entry.id   AF-A0A7X6TX65-F1
#
_cell.length_a   1.000
_cell.length_b   1.000
_cell.length_c   1.000
_cell.angle_alpha   90.00
_cell.angle_beta   90.00
_cell.angle_gamma   90.00
#
_symmetry.space_group_name_H-M   'P 1'
#
loop_
_entity.id
_entity.type
_entity.pdbx_description
1 polymer ?
#
loop_
_entity_poly.entity_id
_entity_poly.type
_entity_poly.pdbx_seq_one_letter_code
_entity_poly.pdbx_strand_id
1 'polypeptide(L)'
;MLRNILKAIFVVIGAVLGWLLGMFLLNLDFVKPINLTNHVIARYAVNGVLALIFAFIFFILSPIFIRYIIRMIDTIDKSFQKMAVAEVVLGAVGGLLGLSIAYLLVTRTLSNVKVFGTILALLVNVVVFFIGANIAIKKKDEITQMFSSFRTSKIHSTKTGDKVITE
;
A
#
# COMPACT_ATOMS: atom_id res chain seq x y z
N MET A 1 10.23 19.06 13.00
CA MET A 1 9.67 19.37 11.67
C MET A 1 8.61 18.34 11.24
N LEU A 2 8.89 17.03 11.37
CA LEU A 2 7.97 15.93 11.00
C LEU A 2 6.57 16.04 11.63
N ARG A 3 6.49 16.39 12.92
CA ARG A 3 5.21 16.56 13.65
C ARG A 3 4.26 17.57 12.99
N ASN A 4 4.79 18.66 12.42
CA ASN A 4 3.96 19.70 11.81
C ASN A 4 3.45 19.27 10.42
N ILE A 5 4.28 18.56 9.66
CA ILE A 5 3.90 17.99 8.35
C ILE A 5 2.83 16.91 8.53
N LEU A 6 3.01 16.00 9.50
CA LEU A 6 2.01 14.98 9.82
C LEU A 6 0.69 15.63 10.28
N LYS A 7 0.75 16.69 11.08
CA LYS A 7 -0.46 17.44 11.49
C LYS A 7 -1.19 18.04 10.29
N ALA A 8 -0.46 18.67 9.36
CA ALA A 8 -1.05 19.24 8.15
C ALA A 8 -1.73 18.16 7.29
N ILE A 9 -1.07 17.02 7.08
CA ILE A 9 -1.63 15.89 6.31
C ILE A 9 -2.89 15.35 6.99
N PHE A 10 -2.91 15.20 8.32
CA PHE A 10 -4.10 14.74 9.05
C PHE A 10 -5.28 15.70 8.94
N VAL A 11 -5.03 17.01 8.96
CA VAL A 11 -6.07 18.01 8.76
C VAL A 11 -6.65 17.93 7.35
N VAL A 12 -5.80 17.79 6.33
CA VAL A 12 -6.24 17.65 4.94
C VAL A 12 -7.05 16.37 4.74
N ILE A 13 -6.57 15.23 5.26
CA ILE A 13 -7.30 13.96 5.18
C ILE A 13 -8.63 14.03 5.93
N GLY A 14 -8.65 14.60 7.14
CA GLY A 14 -9.88 14.79 7.92
C GLY A 14 -10.89 15.68 7.19
N ALA A 15 -10.44 16.74 6.52
CA ALA A 15 -11.30 17.61 5.71
C ALA A 15 -11.87 16.87 4.49
N VAL A 16 -11.05 16.12 3.76
CA VAL A 16 -11.49 15.33 2.60
C VAL A 16 -12.46 14.22 3.01
N LEU A 17 -12.17 13.51 4.12
CA LEU A 17 -13.06 12.47 4.65
C LEU A 17 -14.37 13.06 5.16
N GLY A 18 -14.35 14.21 5.84
CA GLY A 18 -15.55 14.91 6.28
C GLY A 18 -16.42 15.35 5.09
N TRP A 19 -15.81 15.85 4.02
CA TRP A 19 -16.49 16.19 2.78
C TRP A 19 -17.09 14.95 2.09
N LEU A 20 -16.34 13.86 2.01
CA LEU A 20 -16.77 12.62 1.36
C LEU A 20 -17.92 11.94 2.13
N LEU A 21 -17.80 11.83 3.46
CA LEU A 21 -18.86 11.32 4.33
C LEU A 21 -20.11 12.20 4.25
N GLY A 22 -19.94 13.52 4.23
CA GLY A 22 -21.04 14.45 4.01
C GLY A 22 -21.80 14.20 2.72
N MET A 23 -21.08 14.01 1.61
CA MET A 23 -21.67 13.68 0.31
C MET A 23 -22.36 12.29 0.32
N PHE A 24 -21.80 11.32 1.05
CA PHE A 24 -22.35 9.97 1.17
C PHE A 24 -23.65 9.95 2.01
N LEU A 25 -23.70 10.71 3.11
CA LEU A 25 -24.89 10.84 3.95
C LEU A 25 -26.04 11.57 3.23
N LEU A 26 -25.73 12.55 2.39
CA LEU A 26 -26.72 13.24 1.58
C LEU A 26 -27.29 12.40 0.43
N ASN A 27 -26.63 11.31 0.04
CA ASN A 27 -27.07 10.40 -1.01
C ASN A 27 -27.72 9.11 -0.46
N LEU A 28 -27.74 8.92 0.87
CA LEU A 28 -28.47 7.82 1.51
C LEU A 28 -29.97 8.11 1.50
N ASP A 29 -30.75 7.21 0.90
CA ASP A 29 -32.21 7.29 0.75
C ASP A 29 -32.98 7.41 2.07
N PHE A 30 -32.33 7.16 3.21
CA PHE A 30 -32.90 7.33 4.56
C PHE A 30 -33.21 8.78 4.95
N VAL A 31 -32.69 9.77 4.21
CA VAL A 31 -32.94 11.21 4.43
C VAL A 31 -33.95 11.78 3.43
N LYS A 32 -34.39 10.99 2.44
CA LYS A 32 -35.47 11.38 1.50
C LYS A 32 -36.87 11.55 2.12
N PRO A 33 -37.30 10.77 3.14
CA PRO A 33 -38.69 10.87 3.63
C PRO A 33 -38.91 12.00 4.63
N ILE A 34 -37.85 12.60 5.17
CA ILE A 34 -37.95 13.89 5.85
C ILE A 34 -38.00 14.94 4.74
N ASN A 35 -39.12 15.65 4.63
CA ASN A 35 -39.47 16.67 3.61
C ASN A 35 -38.49 17.89 3.53
N LEU A 36 -37.18 17.67 3.52
CA LEU A 36 -36.15 18.69 3.24
C LEU A 36 -36.01 18.96 1.73
N THR A 37 -36.76 18.25 0.89
CA THR A 37 -36.69 18.26 -0.57
C THR A 37 -36.94 19.64 -1.19
N ASN A 38 -37.64 20.56 -0.50
CA ASN A 38 -37.95 21.90 -1.02
C ASN A 38 -36.97 23.01 -0.60
N HIS A 39 -36.05 22.76 0.34
CA HIS A 39 -35.10 23.78 0.80
C HIS A 39 -33.67 23.29 0.63
N VAL A 40 -33.15 23.51 -0.58
CA VAL A 40 -31.75 23.30 -0.96
C VAL A 40 -30.78 23.85 0.11
N ILE A 41 -31.12 24.97 0.75
CA ILE A 41 -30.34 25.60 1.82
C ILE A 41 -30.20 24.71 3.07
N ALA A 42 -31.24 23.99 3.48
CA ALA A 42 -31.22 23.13 4.67
C ALA A 42 -30.31 21.90 4.48
N ARG A 43 -30.26 21.36 3.26
CA ARG A 43 -29.38 20.24 2.89
C ARG A 43 -27.90 20.61 3.00
N TYR A 44 -27.54 21.81 2.51
CA TYR A 44 -26.17 22.31 2.64
C TYR A 44 -25.81 22.68 4.09
N ALA A 45 -26.76 23.19 4.87
CA ALA A 45 -26.54 23.52 6.28
C ALA A 45 -26.23 22.28 7.13
N VAL A 46 -27.03 21.20 7.01
CA VAL A 46 -26.80 19.96 7.76
C VAL A 46 -25.47 19.31 7.39
N ASN A 47 -25.12 19.31 6.09
CA ASN A 47 -23.84 18.81 5.61
C ASN A 47 -22.65 19.63 6.14
N GLY A 48 -22.81 20.97 6.15
CA GLY A 48 -21.82 21.88 6.71
C GLY A 48 -21.58 21.64 8.19
N VAL A 49 -22.65 21.51 9.00
CA VAL A 49 -22.55 21.24 10.44
C VAL A 49 -21.88 19.89 10.71
N LEU A 50 -22.24 18.86 9.95
CA LEU A 50 -21.66 17.53 10.15
C LEU A 50 -20.19 17.46 9.75
N ALA A 51 -19.82 18.13 8.65
CA ALA A 51 -18.42 18.30 8.25
C ALA A 51 -17.63 19.06 9.32
N LEU A 52 -18.23 20.07 9.95
CA LEU A 52 -17.60 20.88 11.01
C LEU A 52 -17.39 20.07 12.29
N ILE A 53 -18.36 19.24 12.68
CA ILE A 53 -18.26 18.32 13.82
C ILE A 53 -17.15 17.29 13.57
N PHE A 54 -17.13 16.65 12.40
CA PHE A 54 -16.07 15.68 12.06
C PHE A 54 -14.69 16.32 11.98
N ALA A 55 -14.58 17.53 11.41
CA ALA A 55 -13.34 18.29 11.39
C ALA A 55 -12.87 18.61 12.81
N PHE A 56 -13.77 18.97 13.71
CA PHE A 56 -13.46 19.25 15.11
C PHE A 56 -13.03 18.00 15.88
N ILE A 57 -13.71 16.86 15.68
CA ILE A 57 -13.29 15.56 16.22
C ILE A 57 -11.87 15.20 15.73
N PHE A 58 -11.62 15.30 14.42
CA PHE A 58 -10.30 14.98 13.85
C PHE A 58 -9.21 15.91 14.34
N PHE A 59 -9.53 17.19 14.57
CA PHE A 59 -8.61 18.15 15.14
C PHE A 59 -8.15 17.75 16.55
N ILE A 60 -9.06 17.24 17.39
CA ILE A 60 -8.76 16.74 18.74
C ILE A 60 -8.05 15.39 18.71
N LEU A 61 -8.40 14.50 17.78
CA LEU A 61 -7.75 13.19 17.62
C LEU A 61 -6.35 13.29 17.02
N SER A 62 -6.06 14.34 16.25
CA SER A 62 -4.78 14.62 15.59
C SER A 62 -3.55 14.38 16.48
N PRO A 63 -3.41 14.98 17.69
CA PRO A 63 -2.24 14.78 18.55
C PRO A 63 -2.05 13.32 18.99
N ILE A 64 -3.12 12.55 19.13
CA ILE A 64 -3.05 11.14 19.52
C ILE A 64 -2.49 10.33 18.34
N PHE A 65 -3.08 10.48 17.14
CA PHE A 65 -2.62 9.78 15.94
C PHE A 65 -1.16 10.09 15.60
N ILE A 66 -0.75 11.36 15.72
CA ILE A 66 0.63 11.75 15.43
C ILE A 66 1.62 11.02 16.34
N ARG A 67 1.29 10.85 17.64
CA ARG A 67 2.15 10.08 18.56
C ARG A 67 2.27 8.62 18.15
N TYR A 68 1.17 7.99 17.72
CA TYR A 68 1.20 6.61 17.24
C TYR A 68 2.02 6.47 15.95
N ILE A 69 1.85 7.37 15.00
CA ILE A 69 2.58 7.33 13.73
C ILE A 69 4.07 7.54 13.96
N ILE A 70 4.47 8.49 14.80
CA ILE A 70 5.89 8.70 15.11
C ILE A 70 6.49 7.44 15.74
N ARG A 71 5.79 6.78 16.68
CA ARG A 71 6.25 5.51 17.25
C ARG A 71 6.36 4.40 16.21
N MET A 72 5.42 4.32 15.27
CA MET A 72 5.49 3.37 14.15
C MET A 72 6.68 3.66 13.25
N ILE A 73 6.89 4.93 12.87
CA ILE A 73 8.04 5.36 12.06
C ILE A 73 9.33 5.00 12.79
N ASP A 74 9.48 5.30 14.08
CA ASP A 74 10.68 4.95 14.85
C ASP A 74 10.90 3.43 14.89
N THR A 75 9.82 2.65 14.97
CA THR A 75 9.91 1.18 14.95
C THR A 75 10.36 0.67 13.59
N ILE A 76 9.78 1.23 12.51
CA ILE A 76 10.15 0.92 11.13
C ILE A 76 11.61 1.32 10.90
N ASP A 77 12.03 2.53 11.29
CA ASP A 77 13.38 3.04 11.11
C ASP A 77 14.42 2.17 11.84
N LYS A 78 14.12 1.76 13.09
CA LYS A 78 14.96 0.80 13.83
C LYS A 78 15.05 -0.57 13.14
N SER A 79 13.98 -1.03 12.50
CA SER A 79 13.99 -2.27 11.73
C SER A 79 14.77 -2.11 10.42
N PHE A 80 14.59 -0.99 9.71
CA PHE A 80 15.30 -0.67 8.47
C PHE A 80 16.81 -0.51 8.69
N GLN A 81 17.23 0.11 9.79
CA GLN A 81 18.65 0.23 10.16
C GLN A 81 19.31 -1.13 10.42
N LYS A 82 18.55 -2.13 10.83
CA LYS A 82 19.05 -3.50 11.03
C LYS A 82 19.05 -4.34 9.76
N MET A 83 18.28 -3.93 8.75
CA MET A 83 18.17 -4.64 7.48
C MET A 83 19.32 -4.27 6.56
N ALA A 84 19.94 -5.28 5.94
CA ALA A 84 20.89 -5.02 4.87
C ALA A 84 20.18 -4.45 3.64
N VAL A 85 20.85 -3.58 2.87
CA VAL A 85 20.30 -3.02 1.62
C VAL A 85 19.82 -4.13 0.67
N ALA A 86 20.54 -5.25 0.62
CA ALA A 86 20.15 -6.42 -0.15
C ALA A 86 18.78 -7.00 0.25
N GLU A 87 18.46 -7.03 1.55
CA GLU A 87 17.16 -7.51 2.04
C GLU A 87 16.03 -6.57 1.60
N VAL A 88 16.26 -5.25 1.66
CA VAL A 88 15.27 -4.27 1.22
C VAL A 88 14.99 -4.42 -0.27
N VAL A 89 16.05 -4.55 -1.09
CA VAL A 89 15.91 -4.71 -2.55
C VAL A 89 15.25 -6.05 -2.89
N LEU A 90 15.71 -7.16 -2.30
CA LEU A 90 15.13 -8.48 -2.56
C LEU A 90 13.68 -8.57 -2.08
N GLY A 91 13.36 -7.98 -0.92
CA GLY A 91 11.99 -7.88 -0.42
C GLY A 91 11.09 -7.08 -1.36
N ALA A 92 11.58 -5.96 -1.90
CA ALA A 92 10.84 -5.18 -2.88
C ALA A 92 10.61 -5.95 -4.18
N VAL A 93 11.64 -6.62 -4.72
CA VAL A 93 11.53 -7.44 -5.93
C VAL A 93 10.57 -8.61 -5.70
N GLY A 94 10.71 -9.35 -4.61
CA GLY A 94 9.82 -10.47 -4.26
C GLY A 94 8.38 -10.03 -4.03
N GLY A 95 8.18 -8.87 -3.38
CA GLY A 95 6.85 -8.29 -3.17
C GLY A 95 6.20 -7.85 -4.48
N LEU A 96 6.93 -7.15 -5.36
CA LEU A 96 6.42 -6.74 -6.67
C LEU A 96 6.10 -7.93 -7.58
N LEU A 97 6.95 -8.95 -7.59
CA LEU A 97 6.68 -10.20 -8.31
C LEU A 97 5.44 -10.90 -7.72
N GLY A 98 5.35 -11.02 -6.40
CA GLY A 98 4.19 -11.58 -5.71
C GLY A 98 2.90 -10.82 -6.04
N LEU A 99 2.94 -9.49 -6.04
CA LEU A 99 1.80 -8.66 -6.40
C LEU A 99 1.39 -8.82 -7.87
N SER A 100 2.36 -8.94 -8.77
CA SER A 100 2.09 -9.19 -10.19
C SER A 100 1.39 -10.53 -10.39
N ILE A 101 1.85 -11.58 -9.71
CA ILE A 101 1.22 -12.91 -9.72
C ILE A 101 -0.18 -12.84 -9.10
N ALA A 102 -0.33 -12.16 -7.96
CA ALA A 102 -1.60 -12.02 -7.27
C ALA A 102 -2.64 -11.31 -8.15
N TYR A 103 -2.24 -10.21 -8.78
CA TYR A 103 -3.12 -9.44 -9.66
C TYR A 103 -3.66 -10.32 -10.80
N LEU A 104 -2.81 -11.14 -11.43
CA LEU A 104 -3.21 -12.07 -12.48
C LEU A 104 -4.19 -13.16 -12.00
N LEU A 105 -3.99 -13.69 -10.78
CA LEU A 105 -4.87 -14.70 -10.19
C LEU A 105 -6.24 -14.12 -9.81
N VAL A 106 -6.23 -12.94 -9.20
CA VAL A 106 -7.43 -12.28 -8.68
C VAL A 106 -8.28 -11.75 -9.82
N THR A 107 -7.69 -11.08 -10.81
CA THR A 107 -8.43 -10.55 -11.96
C THR A 107 -9.16 -11.65 -12.75
N ARG A 108 -8.60 -12.86 -12.83
CA ARG A 108 -9.24 -14.01 -13.50
C ARG A 108 -10.40 -14.61 -12.72
N THR A 109 -10.36 -14.55 -11.39
CA THR A 109 -11.29 -15.31 -10.51
C THR A 109 -12.45 -14.45 -9.99
N LEU A 110 -12.23 -13.14 -9.82
CA LEU A 110 -13.15 -12.27 -9.07
C LEU A 110 -14.01 -11.33 -9.92
N SER A 111 -14.02 -11.52 -11.25
CA SER A 111 -14.79 -10.70 -12.19
C SER A 111 -16.31 -10.71 -11.99
N ASN A 112 -16.85 -11.68 -11.23
CA ASN A 112 -18.29 -11.88 -11.05
C ASN A 112 -18.93 -11.18 -9.83
N VAL A 113 -18.16 -10.54 -8.93
CA VAL A 113 -18.73 -9.91 -7.71
C VAL A 113 -18.31 -8.43 -7.61
N LYS A 114 -19.11 -7.54 -8.20
CA LYS A 114 -18.72 -6.17 -8.57
C LYS A 114 -18.39 -5.19 -7.43
N VAL A 115 -18.76 -5.47 -6.18
CA VAL A 115 -18.54 -4.55 -5.04
C VAL A 115 -17.70 -5.19 -3.94
N PHE A 116 -18.07 -6.39 -3.46
CA PHE A 116 -17.26 -7.13 -2.49
C PHE A 116 -15.97 -7.71 -3.09
N GLY A 117 -15.98 -8.02 -4.39
CA GLY A 117 -14.81 -8.54 -5.09
C GLY A 117 -13.65 -7.56 -5.06
N THR A 118 -13.87 -6.27 -5.27
CA THR A 118 -12.77 -5.29 -5.33
C THR A 118 -12.03 -5.14 -4.00
N ILE A 119 -12.75 -5.08 -2.87
CA ILE A 119 -12.11 -5.01 -1.54
C ILE A 119 -11.37 -6.31 -1.25
N LEU A 120 -11.99 -7.46 -1.52
CA LEU A 120 -11.39 -8.76 -1.24
C LEU A 120 -10.15 -9.02 -2.12
N ALA A 121 -10.22 -8.64 -3.39
CA ALA A 121 -9.11 -8.64 -4.33
C ALA A 121 -7.91 -7.86 -3.80
N LEU A 122 -8.16 -6.64 -3.30
CA LEU A 122 -7.12 -5.80 -2.74
C LEU A 122 -6.47 -6.46 -1.52
N LEU A 123 -7.26 -7.03 -0.62
CA LEU A 123 -6.74 -7.74 0.56
C LEU A 123 -5.85 -8.92 0.16
N VAL A 124 -6.30 -9.76 -0.78
CA VAL A 124 -5.50 -10.89 -1.28
C VAL A 124 -4.20 -10.40 -1.90
N ASN A 125 -4.23 -9.36 -2.74
CA ASN A 125 -3.05 -8.79 -3.36
C ASN A 125 -2.02 -8.32 -2.32
N VAL A 126 -2.47 -7.64 -1.26
CA VAL A 126 -1.60 -7.17 -0.18
C VAL A 126 -1.00 -8.36 0.60
N VAL A 127 -1.79 -9.38 0.90
CA VAL A 127 -1.30 -10.59 1.58
C VAL A 127 -0.22 -11.28 0.76
N VAL A 128 -0.45 -11.47 -0.55
CA VAL A 128 0.53 -12.11 -1.44
C VAL A 128 1.79 -11.25 -1.61
N PHE A 129 1.66 -9.92 -1.67
CA PHE A 129 2.81 -9.01 -1.65
C PHE A 129 3.71 -9.25 -0.43
N PHE A 130 3.13 -9.30 0.78
CA PHE A 130 3.89 -9.54 2.00
C PHE A 130 4.50 -10.94 2.06
N ILE A 131 3.81 -11.96 1.53
CA ILE A 131 4.35 -13.31 1.43
C ILE A 131 5.55 -13.34 0.47
N GLY A 132 5.41 -12.77 -0.73
CA GLY A 132 6.47 -12.69 -1.72
C GLY A 132 7.70 -11.96 -1.21
N ALA A 133 7.51 -10.82 -0.53
CA ALA A 133 8.59 -10.07 0.09
C ALA A 133 9.32 -10.88 1.18
N ASN A 134 8.57 -11.52 2.10
CA ASN A 134 9.16 -12.32 3.17
C ASN A 134 9.93 -13.54 2.66
N ILE A 135 9.43 -14.23 1.62
CA ILE A 135 10.13 -15.37 1.03
C ILE A 135 11.45 -14.91 0.40
N ALA A 136 11.44 -13.82 -0.35
CA ALA A 136 12.64 -13.29 -1.00
C ALA A 136 13.70 -12.83 0.01
N ILE A 137 13.30 -12.21 1.12
CA ILE A 137 14.21 -11.83 2.21
C ILE A 137 14.78 -13.07 2.90
N LYS A 138 13.94 -14.07 3.20
CA LYS A 138 14.39 -15.30 3.90
C LYS A 138 15.34 -16.16 3.07
N LYS A 139 15.15 -16.19 1.75
CA LYS A 139 16.00 -16.95 0.82
C LYS A 139 17.05 -16.09 0.11
N LYS A 140 17.38 -14.91 0.66
CA LYS A 140 18.34 -13.97 0.07
C LYS A 140 19.69 -14.60 -0.27
N ASP A 141 20.20 -15.46 0.61
CA ASP A 141 21.53 -16.06 0.47
C ASP A 141 21.53 -17.10 -0.65
N GLU A 142 20.47 -17.91 -0.75
CA GLU A 142 20.25 -18.88 -1.84
C GLU A 142 20.14 -18.15 -3.21
N ILE A 143 19.35 -17.08 -3.27
CA ILE A 143 19.16 -16.30 -4.50
C ILE A 143 20.48 -15.65 -4.95
N THR A 144 21.23 -15.07 -4.01
CA THR A 144 22.51 -14.44 -4.29
C THR A 144 23.55 -15.46 -4.77
N GLN A 145 23.58 -16.65 -4.17
CA GLN A 145 24.46 -17.75 -4.56
C GLN A 145 24.12 -18.26 -5.98
N MET A 146 22.84 -18.44 -6.31
CA MET A 146 22.41 -18.83 -7.66
C MET A 146 22.85 -17.79 -8.71
N PHE A 147 22.66 -16.50 -8.44
CA PHE A 147 23.11 -15.43 -9.34
C PHE A 147 24.62 -15.40 -9.54
N SER A 148 25.41 -15.68 -8.49
CA SER A 148 26.87 -15.75 -8.61
C SER A 148 27.33 -16.94 -9.47
N SER A 149 26.65 -18.08 -9.38
CA SER A 149 26.94 -19.28 -10.19
C SER A 149 26.68 -19.06 -11.69
N PHE A 150 25.61 -18.33 -12.04
CA PHE A 150 25.33 -17.96 -13.43
C PHE A 150 26.39 -17.04 -14.04
N ARG A 151 27.07 -16.22 -13.21
CA ARG A 151 28.13 -15.31 -13.68
C ARG A 151 29.42 -16.06 -14.04
N THR A 152 29.73 -17.16 -13.35
CA THR A 152 30.95 -17.95 -13.57
C THR A 152 30.82 -18.93 -14.74
N SER A 153 29.60 -19.37 -15.07
CA SER A 153 29.34 -20.27 -16.22
C SER A 153 29.73 -19.66 -17.58
N LYS A 154 29.81 -18.32 -17.71
CA LYS A 154 30.19 -17.64 -18.96
C LYS A 154 31.70 -17.67 -19.27
N ILE A 155 32.55 -18.16 -18.38
CA ILE A 155 34.03 -18.13 -18.54
C ILE A 155 34.60 -19.47 -19.08
N HIS A 156 33.84 -20.57 -19.07
CA HIS A 156 34.38 -21.89 -19.44
C HIS A 156 34.12 -22.34 -20.90
N SER A 157 33.44 -21.55 -21.75
CA SER A 157 33.14 -21.97 -23.14
C SER A 157 34.12 -21.46 -24.21
N THR A 158 35.29 -20.90 -23.85
CA THR A 158 36.20 -20.26 -24.82
C THR A 158 37.59 -20.89 -24.94
N LYS A 159 37.87 -22.06 -24.32
CA LYS A 159 39.24 -22.64 -24.32
C LYS A 159 39.44 -24.01 -24.98
N THR A 160 38.47 -24.57 -25.70
CA THR A 160 38.62 -25.92 -26.31
C THR A 160 38.72 -25.92 -27.84
N GLY A 161 38.71 -24.75 -28.51
CA GLY A 161 38.69 -24.67 -29.97
C GLY A 161 40.04 -24.55 -30.69
N ASP A 162 41.15 -24.30 -29.99
CA ASP A 162 42.37 -23.74 -30.63
C ASP A 162 43.62 -24.63 -30.48
N LYS A 163 43.45 -25.96 -30.48
CA LYS A 163 44.57 -26.92 -30.41
C LYS A 163 44.57 -27.97 -31.52
N VAL A 164 43.92 -27.70 -32.64
CA VAL A 164 44.03 -28.54 -33.84
C VAL A 164 44.42 -27.61 -34.98
N ILE A 165 45.46 -28.00 -35.73
CA ILE A 165 46.10 -27.30 -36.86
C ILE A 165 47.31 -26.43 -36.45
N THR A 166 48.42 -27.10 -36.13
CA THR A 166 49.74 -26.83 -36.73
C THR A 166 50.57 -28.11 -36.65
N GLU A 167 50.44 -28.96 -37.67
CA GLU A 167 51.56 -29.74 -38.24
C GLU A 167 51.89 -29.12 -39.61
#